data_AF-A0A357BJV0-F1
#
_entry.id   AF-A0A357BJV0-F1
#
_cell.length_a   1.000
_cell.length_b   1.000
_cell.length_c   1.000
_cell.angle_alpha   90.00
_cell.angle_beta   90.00
_cell.angle_gamma   90.00
#
_symmetry.space_group_name_H-M   'P 1'
#
loop_
_entity.id
_entity.type
_entity.pdbx_description
1 polymer ?
#
loop_
_entity_poly.entity_id
_entity_poly.type
_entity_poly.pdbx_seq_one_letter_code
_entity_poly.pdbx_strand_id
1 'polypeptide(L)'
;MRMRWVFPCILILFFARVSAAETIYLKDGRVINGKIEQKTDYYVIVLEGNFPRKYYDDQIDHIEADPEVMAVETGTEEVDVYQFDNISTKKAKLILSLIEANGTRRSLEINIDQIVAKTPLESKAQLEELFKANEILETLIPIYDKYYDEKELEELIRFYQSPIGQKFLEVTPKIVDESMQANIQYFKQRINP
;
A
#
# COMPACT_ATOMS: atom_id res chain seq x y z
N MET A 1 -37.36 37.90 -29.95
CA MET A 1 -35.93 38.25 -29.86
C MET A 1 -35.23 37.15 -29.07
N ARG A 2 -34.04 36.76 -29.53
CA ARG A 2 -33.14 35.65 -29.15
C ARG A 2 -33.12 35.25 -27.64
N MET A 3 -33.27 33.96 -27.27
CA MET A 3 -32.23 32.89 -27.21
C MET A 3 -31.43 33.02 -25.86
N ARG A 4 -31.35 32.12 -24.86
CA ARG A 4 -30.89 30.70 -24.87
C ARG A 4 -30.76 30.07 -23.45
N TRP A 5 -31.05 28.76 -23.40
CA TRP A 5 -30.57 27.63 -22.55
C TRP A 5 -30.69 27.61 -21.01
N VAL A 6 -31.47 26.62 -20.57
CA VAL A 6 -31.37 25.87 -19.30
C VAL A 6 -30.08 25.04 -19.30
N PHE A 7 -29.36 25.00 -18.18
CA PHE A 7 -28.47 23.88 -17.85
C PHE A 7 -28.64 23.48 -16.39
N PRO A 8 -28.98 22.20 -16.10
CA PRO A 8 -28.97 21.65 -14.75
C PRO A 8 -27.52 21.25 -14.40
N CYS A 9 -26.96 21.78 -13.32
CA CYS A 9 -25.70 21.25 -12.79
C CYS A 9 -25.99 19.95 -12.04
N ILE A 10 -25.71 18.87 -12.75
CA ILE A 10 -25.57 17.49 -12.31
C ILE A 10 -24.69 17.45 -11.05
N LEU A 11 -25.22 16.86 -9.98
CA LEU A 11 -24.46 16.44 -8.81
C LEU A 11 -23.57 15.26 -9.25
N ILE A 12 -22.35 15.56 -9.68
CA ILE A 12 -21.37 14.56 -10.11
C ILE A 12 -20.88 13.83 -8.85
N LEU A 13 -21.07 12.51 -8.86
CA LEU A 13 -20.54 11.54 -7.90
C LEU A 13 -19.04 11.79 -7.65
N PHE A 14 -18.68 12.06 -6.39
CA PHE A 14 -17.29 12.00 -5.91
C PHE A 14 -16.83 10.54 -5.92
N PHE A 15 -16.40 10.06 -7.09
CA PHE A 15 -15.44 8.96 -7.14
C PHE A 15 -14.07 9.58 -6.91
N ALA A 16 -13.49 9.36 -5.72
CA ALA A 16 -12.06 9.56 -5.54
C ALA A 16 -11.35 8.65 -6.56
N ARG A 17 -10.83 9.26 -7.63
CA ARG A 17 -9.92 8.57 -8.54
C ARG A 17 -8.69 8.20 -7.72
N VAL A 18 -8.35 6.92 -7.71
CA VAL A 18 -7.01 6.45 -7.31
C VAL A 18 -6.03 7.21 -8.20
N SER A 19 -5.27 8.15 -7.64
CA SER A 19 -4.29 8.90 -8.41
C SER A 19 -2.97 8.14 -8.45
N ALA A 20 -2.31 8.18 -9.60
CA ALA A 20 -0.98 7.63 -9.83
C ALA A 20 0.06 8.31 -8.91
N ALA A 21 1.31 7.82 -8.93
CA ALA A 21 2.41 8.59 -8.35
C ALA A 21 2.45 9.97 -9.04
N GLU A 22 2.35 11.04 -8.24
CA GLU A 22 2.38 12.42 -8.73
C GLU A 22 3.71 13.03 -8.29
N THR A 23 4.36 13.78 -9.17
CA THR A 23 5.59 14.51 -8.86
C THR A 23 5.21 15.90 -8.37
N ILE A 24 5.59 16.23 -7.14
CA ILE A 24 5.28 17.53 -6.51
C ILE A 24 6.51 18.42 -6.57
N TYR A 25 6.39 19.53 -7.28
CA TYR A 25 7.40 20.56 -7.33
C TYR A 25 7.09 21.60 -6.25
N LEU A 26 8.03 21.82 -5.34
CA LEU A 26 7.93 22.82 -4.30
C LEU A 26 8.57 24.14 -4.75
N LYS A 27 8.06 25.27 -4.25
CA LYS A 27 8.56 26.62 -4.59
C LYS A 27 10.00 26.87 -4.14
N ASP A 28 10.50 26.07 -3.20
CA ASP A 28 11.90 26.10 -2.75
C ASP A 28 12.86 25.32 -3.67
N GLY A 29 12.34 24.75 -4.76
CA GLY A 29 13.10 23.99 -5.75
C GLY A 29 13.25 22.50 -5.41
N ARG A 30 12.70 22.03 -4.29
CA ARG A 30 12.65 20.59 -4.00
C ARG A 30 11.59 19.90 -4.85
N VAL A 31 11.90 18.68 -5.27
CA VAL A 31 10.99 17.81 -6.01
C VAL A 31 10.71 16.58 -5.16
N ILE A 32 9.43 16.32 -4.92
CA ILE A 32 8.97 15.20 -4.09
C ILE A 32 8.29 14.18 -5.00
N ASN A 33 8.85 12.97 -5.04
CA ASN A 33 8.29 11.83 -5.75
C ASN A 33 7.55 10.94 -4.77
N GLY A 34 6.26 10.70 -4.98
CA GLY A 34 5.51 9.79 -4.11
C GLY A 34 4.03 9.68 -4.46
N LYS A 35 3.37 8.71 -3.81
CA LYS A 35 1.92 8.54 -3.94
C LYS A 35 1.22 9.57 -3.07
N ILE A 36 0.31 10.34 -3.67
CA ILE A 36 -0.57 11.21 -2.91
C ILE A 36 -1.62 10.34 -2.20
N GLU A 37 -1.56 10.35 -0.87
CA GLU A 37 -2.51 9.65 -0.01
C GLU A 37 -3.78 10.49 0.16
N GLN A 38 -3.62 11.82 0.29
CA GLN A 38 -4.73 12.75 0.45
C GLN A 38 -4.44 14.06 -0.26
N LYS A 39 -5.43 14.56 -1.01
CA LYS A 39 -5.40 15.86 -1.68
C LYS A 39 -6.59 16.69 -1.23
N THR A 40 -6.34 17.90 -0.76
CA THR A 40 -7.37 18.90 -0.40
C THR A 40 -7.01 20.23 -1.04
N ASP A 41 -7.90 21.21 -0.96
CA ASP A 41 -7.64 22.57 -1.47
C ASP A 41 -6.53 23.32 -0.68
N TYR A 42 -6.09 22.79 0.47
CA TYR A 42 -5.15 23.48 1.36
C TYR A 42 -3.82 22.76 1.53
N TYR A 43 -3.82 21.43 1.36
CA TYR A 43 -2.65 20.60 1.57
C TYR A 43 -2.74 19.28 0.83
N VAL A 44 -1.57 18.68 0.64
CA VAL A 44 -1.35 17.35 0.09
C VAL A 44 -0.57 16.51 1.10
N ILE A 45 -0.97 15.26 1.29
CA ILE A 45 -0.18 14.26 2.03
C ILE A 45 0.41 13.29 1.02
N VAL A 46 1.74 13.16 1.05
CA VAL A 46 2.53 12.31 0.17
C VAL A 46 3.24 11.26 1.01
N LEU A 47 3.20 10.02 0.55
CA LEU A 47 4.04 8.96 1.10
C LEU A 47 5.45 9.04 0.49
N GLU A 48 6.39 9.59 1.25
CA GLU A 48 7.82 9.51 0.94
C GLU A 48 8.37 8.21 1.58
N GLY A 49 8.37 7.13 0.79
CA GLY A 49 8.62 5.79 1.32
C GLY A 49 7.52 5.37 2.30
N ASN A 50 7.86 5.20 3.59
CA ASN A 50 6.91 4.79 4.64
C ASN A 50 6.38 5.94 5.51
N PHE A 51 6.83 7.18 5.29
CA PHE A 51 6.46 8.29 6.15
C PHE A 51 5.52 9.24 5.41
N PRO A 52 4.28 9.45 5.92
CA PRO A 52 3.40 10.46 5.36
C PRO A 52 3.98 11.84 5.66
N ARG A 53 4.23 12.63 4.62
CA ARG A 53 4.63 14.04 4.73
C ARG A 53 3.52 14.92 4.19
N LYS A 54 3.22 15.97 4.94
CA LYS A 54 2.21 16.97 4.61
C LYS A 54 2.86 18.21 4.02
N TYR A 55 2.37 18.63 2.86
CA TYR A 55 2.77 19.83 2.14
C TYR A 55 1.58 20.75 1.97
N TYR A 56 1.73 22.03 2.33
CA TYR A 56 0.68 23.03 2.18
C TYR A 56 0.73 23.66 0.78
N ASP A 57 -0.42 24.14 0.28
CA ASP A 57 -0.55 24.75 -1.05
C ASP A 57 0.42 25.93 -1.28
N ASP A 58 0.72 26.70 -0.23
CA ASP A 58 1.68 27.79 -0.31
C ASP A 58 3.13 27.31 -0.58
N GLN A 59 3.46 26.06 -0.23
CA GLN A 59 4.76 25.43 -0.48
C GLN A 59 4.85 24.78 -1.87
N ILE A 60 3.71 24.44 -2.47
CA ILE A 60 3.62 23.72 -3.74
C ILE A 60 3.63 24.74 -4.87
N ASP A 61 4.48 24.50 -5.87
CA ASP A 61 4.51 25.27 -7.11
C ASP A 61 3.49 24.69 -8.10
N HIS A 62 3.67 23.42 -8.45
CA HIS A 62 2.74 22.66 -9.27
C HIS A 62 2.89 21.16 -9.01
N ILE A 63 1.90 20.39 -9.44
CA ILE A 63 1.90 18.93 -9.34
C ILE A 63 1.74 18.37 -10.74
N GLU A 64 2.70 17.56 -11.18
CA GLU A 64 2.63 16.87 -12.46
C GLU A 64 2.20 15.43 -12.24
N ALA A 65 1.20 14.99 -13.00
CA ALA A 65 0.95 13.57 -13.17
C ALA A 65 2.11 13.04 -14.01
N ASP A 66 2.98 12.25 -13.40
CA ASP A 66 4.23 11.84 -14.01
C ASP A 66 3.96 10.89 -15.21
N PRO A 67 4.21 11.33 -16.46
CA PRO A 67 4.01 10.49 -17.65
C PRO A 67 5.16 9.49 -17.86
N GLU A 68 6.27 9.60 -17.13
CA GLU A 68 7.43 8.71 -17.18
C GLU A 68 7.44 7.69 -16.02
N VAL A 69 6.78 7.97 -14.90
CA VAL A 69 6.43 6.94 -13.88
C VAL A 69 5.25 6.07 -14.36
N MET A 70 4.68 6.36 -15.53
CA MET A 70 3.92 5.41 -16.34
C MET A 70 4.79 4.33 -17.02
N ALA A 71 6.12 4.37 -16.86
CA ALA A 71 7.04 3.40 -17.45
C ALA A 71 8.23 3.02 -16.55
N VAL A 72 8.09 3.12 -15.22
CA VAL A 72 8.85 2.22 -14.35
C VAL A 72 8.03 0.93 -14.30
N GLU A 73 8.54 -0.08 -14.98
CA GLU A 73 8.05 -1.46 -14.96
C GLU A 73 8.00 -2.01 -13.51
N THR A 74 6.99 -1.65 -12.73
CA THR A 74 6.35 -2.69 -11.92
C THR A 74 5.43 -3.38 -12.89
N GLY A 75 5.81 -4.57 -13.38
CA GLY A 75 4.98 -5.38 -14.24
C GLY A 75 3.55 -5.41 -13.72
N THR A 76 2.65 -4.71 -14.41
CA THR A 76 1.21 -4.77 -14.16
C THR A 76 0.69 -6.06 -14.76
N GLU A 77 1.16 -7.17 -14.23
CA GLU A 77 0.34 -8.37 -14.15
C GLU A 77 -0.41 -8.22 -12.84
N GLU A 78 -1.63 -7.67 -12.87
CA GLU A 78 -2.56 -7.94 -11.78
C GLU A 78 -2.54 -9.46 -11.56
N VAL A 79 -2.45 -9.91 -10.31
CA VAL A 79 -2.50 -11.35 -10.00
C VAL A 79 -3.66 -11.96 -10.79
N ASP A 80 -3.36 -12.91 -11.67
CA ASP A 80 -4.38 -13.47 -12.55
C ASP A 80 -5.29 -14.36 -11.72
N VAL A 81 -6.41 -13.78 -11.27
CA VAL A 81 -7.40 -14.48 -10.46
C VAL A 81 -8.20 -15.53 -11.23
N TYR A 82 -8.01 -15.66 -12.55
CA TYR A 82 -8.64 -16.67 -13.39
C TYR A 82 -7.78 -17.91 -13.60
N GLN A 83 -6.49 -17.88 -13.22
CA GLN A 83 -5.58 -19.01 -13.39
C GLN A 83 -5.88 -20.22 -12.48
N PHE A 84 -6.73 -20.04 -11.47
CA PHE A 84 -6.99 -21.06 -10.45
C PHE A 84 -8.20 -21.93 -10.81
N ASP A 85 -7.96 -23.17 -11.25
CA ASP A 85 -9.02 -24.10 -11.64
C ASP A 85 -10.02 -24.45 -10.51
N ASN A 86 -9.56 -24.47 -9.26
CA ASN A 86 -10.33 -24.96 -8.11
C ASN A 86 -10.71 -23.85 -7.11
N ILE A 87 -10.43 -22.58 -7.43
CA ILE A 87 -10.70 -21.45 -6.54
C ILE A 87 -11.61 -20.47 -7.28
N SER A 88 -12.75 -20.12 -6.68
CA SER A 88 -13.65 -19.15 -7.29
C SER A 88 -12.95 -17.80 -7.45
N THR A 89 -13.20 -17.08 -8.55
CA THR A 89 -12.66 -15.73 -8.75
C THR A 89 -13.05 -14.79 -7.60
N LYS A 90 -14.24 -14.99 -7.01
CA LYS A 90 -14.68 -14.23 -5.82
C LYS A 90 -13.76 -14.51 -4.64
N LYS A 91 -13.50 -15.78 -4.34
CA LYS A 91 -12.65 -16.20 -3.21
C LYS A 91 -11.20 -15.74 -3.42
N ALA A 92 -10.64 -15.87 -4.62
CA ALA A 92 -9.31 -15.37 -4.95
C ALA A 92 -9.21 -13.84 -4.71
N LYS A 93 -10.21 -13.06 -5.14
CA LYS A 93 -10.27 -11.61 -4.88
C LYS A 93 -10.39 -11.28 -3.39
N LEU A 94 -11.16 -12.06 -2.62
CA LEU A 94 -11.26 -11.89 -1.17
C LEU A 94 -9.93 -12.19 -0.48
N ILE A 95 -9.21 -13.24 -0.89
CA ILE A 95 -7.87 -13.56 -0.36
C ILE A 95 -6.90 -12.42 -0.63
N LEU A 96 -6.86 -11.90 -1.86
CA LEU A 96 -6.04 -10.74 -2.21
C LEU A 96 -6.40 -9.51 -1.38
N SER A 97 -7.70 -9.28 -1.14
CA SER A 97 -8.17 -8.18 -0.30
C SER A 97 -7.74 -8.34 1.16
N LEU A 98 -7.72 -9.57 1.68
CA LEU A 98 -7.23 -9.85 3.03
C LEU A 98 -5.72 -9.61 3.15
N ILE A 99 -4.95 -10.09 2.17
CA ILE A 99 -3.48 -9.88 2.07
C ILE A 99 -3.15 -8.38 2.04
N GLU A 100 -3.97 -7.59 1.36
CA GLU A 100 -3.84 -6.13 1.35
C GLU A 100 -4.20 -5.55 2.73
N ALA A 101 -5.39 -5.88 3.24
CA ALA A 101 -5.94 -5.28 4.46
C ALA A 101 -5.11 -5.57 5.71
N ASN A 102 -4.44 -6.73 5.77
CA ASN A 102 -3.60 -7.11 6.90
C ASN A 102 -2.12 -6.67 6.75
N GLY A 103 -1.76 -6.03 5.62
CA GLY A 103 -0.41 -5.52 5.36
C GLY A 103 0.61 -6.57 4.88
N THR A 104 0.18 -7.77 4.50
CA THR A 104 1.07 -8.82 3.98
C THR A 104 1.74 -8.38 2.67
N ARG A 105 0.98 -7.80 1.73
CA ARG A 105 1.55 -7.28 0.47
C ARG A 105 2.65 -6.26 0.76
N ARG A 106 2.34 -5.24 1.56
CA ARG A 106 3.30 -4.20 1.93
C ARG A 106 4.56 -4.78 2.59
N SER A 107 4.38 -5.76 3.49
CA SER A 107 5.51 -6.42 4.16
C SER A 107 6.39 -7.19 3.16
N LEU A 108 5.76 -7.87 2.19
CA LEU A 108 6.47 -8.55 1.11
C LEU A 108 7.27 -7.55 0.25
N GLU A 109 6.66 -6.46 -0.16
CA GLU A 109 7.31 -5.39 -0.94
C GLU A 109 8.53 -4.82 -0.19
N ILE A 110 8.36 -4.45 1.10
CA ILE A 110 9.46 -3.96 1.93
C ILE A 110 10.60 -4.99 2.04
N ASN A 111 10.27 -6.28 2.19
CA ASN A 111 11.27 -7.34 2.26
C ASN A 111 12.03 -7.48 0.93
N ILE A 112 11.33 -7.45 -0.21
CA ILE A 112 11.94 -7.47 -1.54
C ILE A 112 12.87 -6.27 -1.71
N ASP A 113 12.38 -5.06 -1.42
CA ASP A 113 13.16 -3.83 -1.51
C ASP A 113 14.43 -3.88 -0.65
N GLN A 114 14.34 -4.44 0.55
CA GLN A 114 15.50 -4.61 1.43
C GLN A 114 16.52 -5.61 0.91
N ILE A 115 16.06 -6.69 0.26
CA ILE A 115 16.94 -7.66 -0.39
C ILE A 115 17.64 -6.96 -1.55
N VAL A 116 16.88 -6.35 -2.46
CA VAL A 116 17.37 -5.64 -3.65
C VAL A 116 18.36 -4.54 -3.28
N ALA A 117 18.08 -3.76 -2.23
CA ALA A 117 18.97 -2.69 -1.77
C ALA A 117 20.32 -3.19 -1.22
N LYS A 118 20.37 -4.44 -0.73
CA LYS A 118 21.60 -5.07 -0.22
C LYS A 118 22.32 -5.90 -1.29
N THR A 119 21.72 -6.07 -2.47
CA THR A 119 22.29 -6.83 -3.57
C THR A 119 23.28 -5.99 -4.37
N PRO A 120 24.45 -6.56 -4.76
CA PRO A 120 25.40 -5.87 -5.64
C PRO A 120 24.75 -5.44 -6.96
N LEU A 121 25.18 -4.28 -7.49
CA LEU A 121 24.53 -3.63 -8.64
C LEU A 121 24.52 -4.52 -9.90
N GLU A 122 25.57 -5.33 -10.08
CA GLU A 122 25.71 -6.30 -11.17
C GLU A 122 24.69 -7.44 -11.13
N SER A 123 24.09 -7.71 -9.97
CA SER A 123 23.07 -8.75 -9.77
C SER A 123 21.66 -8.18 -9.59
N LYS A 124 21.52 -6.85 -9.51
CA LYS A 124 20.27 -6.17 -9.18
C LYS A 124 19.18 -6.40 -10.24
N ALA A 125 19.51 -6.22 -11.52
CA ALA A 125 18.55 -6.39 -12.62
C ALA A 125 18.01 -7.84 -12.71
N GLN A 126 18.87 -8.84 -12.49
CA GLN A 126 18.45 -10.24 -12.44
C GLN A 126 17.54 -10.53 -11.25
N LEU A 127 17.78 -9.87 -10.11
CA LEU A 127 16.98 -10.03 -8.91
C LEU A 127 15.60 -9.37 -9.04
N GLU A 128 15.54 -8.19 -9.64
CA GLU A 128 14.28 -7.49 -9.94
C GLU A 128 13.39 -8.31 -10.89
N GLU A 129 14.00 -9.04 -11.84
CA GLU A 129 13.27 -9.96 -12.72
C GLU A 129 12.74 -11.21 -11.97
N LEU A 130 13.49 -11.72 -10.98
CA LEU A 130 13.16 -12.93 -10.22
C LEU A 130 12.15 -12.71 -9.07
N PHE A 131 12.12 -11.52 -8.47
CA PHE A 131 11.30 -11.22 -7.30
C PHE A 131 10.10 -10.34 -7.67
N LYS A 132 9.17 -10.90 -8.44
CA LYS A 132 7.88 -10.23 -8.69
C LYS A 132 6.93 -10.47 -7.54
N ALA A 133 6.50 -9.40 -6.88
CA ALA A 133 5.56 -9.49 -5.76
C ALA A 133 4.29 -10.27 -6.14
N ASN A 134 3.76 -10.09 -7.35
CA ASN A 134 2.52 -10.75 -7.79
C ASN A 134 2.69 -12.28 -7.94
N GLU A 135 3.80 -12.77 -8.48
CA GLU A 135 4.08 -14.21 -8.56
C GLU A 135 4.15 -14.83 -7.15
N ILE A 136 4.72 -14.12 -6.18
CA ILE A 136 4.75 -14.58 -4.78
C ILE A 136 3.32 -14.59 -4.20
N LEU A 137 2.50 -13.58 -4.47
CA LEU A 137 1.11 -13.54 -4.02
C LEU A 137 0.26 -14.67 -4.60
N GLU A 138 0.51 -15.07 -5.85
CA GLU A 138 -0.13 -16.23 -6.48
C GLU A 138 0.14 -17.51 -5.69
N THR A 139 1.37 -17.68 -5.17
CA THR A 139 1.69 -18.83 -4.30
C THR A 139 0.94 -18.81 -2.96
N LEU A 140 0.52 -17.62 -2.49
CA LEU A 140 -0.21 -17.49 -1.23
C LEU A 140 -1.70 -17.82 -1.39
N ILE A 141 -2.30 -17.59 -2.56
CA ILE A 141 -3.74 -17.76 -2.76
C ILE A 141 -4.22 -19.18 -2.37
N PRO A 142 -3.61 -20.28 -2.85
CA PRO A 142 -4.01 -21.63 -2.46
C PRO A 142 -3.81 -21.93 -0.96
N ILE A 143 -2.87 -21.24 -0.29
CA ILE A 143 -2.63 -21.42 1.14
C ILE A 143 -3.80 -20.85 1.94
N TYR A 144 -4.25 -19.64 1.63
CA TYR A 144 -5.40 -19.02 2.29
C TYR A 144 -6.70 -19.76 1.95
N ASP A 145 -6.87 -20.20 0.69
CA ASP A 145 -8.04 -20.96 0.23
C ASP A 145 -8.28 -22.22 1.08
N LYS A 146 -7.20 -22.90 1.50
CA LYS A 146 -7.23 -24.10 2.33
C LYS A 146 -7.82 -23.88 3.72
N TYR A 147 -7.64 -22.70 4.30
CA TYR A 147 -7.96 -22.45 5.71
C TYR A 147 -9.16 -21.55 5.95
N TYR A 148 -9.60 -20.78 4.94
CA TYR A 148 -10.71 -19.85 5.09
C TYR A 148 -11.74 -20.02 3.98
N ASP A 149 -13.02 -19.98 4.34
CA ASP A 149 -14.10 -19.82 3.40
C ASP A 149 -14.35 -18.34 3.03
N GLU A 150 -15.22 -18.08 2.04
CA GLU A 150 -15.50 -16.71 1.60
C GLU A 150 -16.09 -15.82 2.71
N LYS A 151 -16.91 -16.37 3.60
CA LYS A 151 -17.55 -15.61 4.68
C LYS A 151 -16.52 -15.24 5.74
N GLU A 152 -15.64 -16.16 6.10
CA GLU A 152 -14.53 -15.92 7.02
C GLU A 152 -13.56 -14.87 6.47
N LEU A 153 -13.23 -14.96 5.17
CA LEU A 153 -12.43 -13.93 4.50
C LEU A 153 -13.09 -12.56 4.57
N GLU A 154 -14.39 -12.46 4.27
CA GLU A 154 -15.15 -11.21 4.38
C GLU A 154 -15.18 -10.66 5.82
N GLU A 155 -15.32 -11.52 6.84
CA GLU A 155 -15.26 -11.13 8.25
C GLU A 155 -13.89 -10.61 8.67
N LEU A 156 -12.82 -11.30 8.25
CA LEU A 156 -11.44 -10.88 8.51
C LEU A 156 -11.14 -9.54 7.82
N ILE A 157 -11.54 -9.36 6.57
CA ILE A 157 -11.38 -8.09 5.85
C ILE A 157 -12.10 -6.97 6.60
N ARG A 158 -13.37 -7.18 7.01
CA ARG A 158 -14.11 -6.19 7.81
C ARG A 158 -13.41 -5.86 9.13
N PHE A 159 -12.87 -6.87 9.81
CA PHE A 159 -12.11 -6.66 11.04
C PHE A 159 -10.90 -5.77 10.76
N TYR A 160 -10.02 -6.12 9.82
CA TYR A 160 -8.81 -5.35 9.53
C TYR A 160 -9.12 -3.94 9.03
N GLN A 161 -10.22 -3.72 8.30
CA GLN A 161 -10.65 -2.39 7.85
C GLN A 161 -11.31 -1.54 8.95
N SER A 162 -11.73 -2.13 10.06
CA SER A 162 -12.35 -1.40 11.17
C SER A 162 -11.34 -0.54 11.94
N PRO A 163 -11.77 0.51 12.67
CA PRO A 163 -10.87 1.30 13.51
C PRO A 163 -10.10 0.47 14.54
N ILE A 164 -10.72 -0.59 15.08
CA ILE A 164 -10.05 -1.49 16.02
C ILE A 164 -9.04 -2.41 15.32
N GLY A 165 -9.33 -2.89 14.12
CA GLY A 165 -8.38 -3.69 13.33
C GLY A 165 -7.18 -2.87 12.86
N GLN A 166 -7.39 -1.64 12.41
CA GLN A 166 -6.31 -0.71 12.06
C GLN A 166 -5.45 -0.39 13.28
N LYS A 167 -6.06 -0.11 14.44
CA LYS A 167 -5.33 0.03 15.70
C LYS A 167 -4.55 -1.24 16.04
N PHE A 168 -5.16 -2.42 15.88
CA PHE A 168 -4.50 -3.71 16.12
C PHE A 168 -3.23 -3.87 15.27
N LEU A 169 -3.29 -3.55 13.97
CA LEU A 169 -2.13 -3.58 13.08
C LEU A 169 -1.02 -2.62 13.53
N GLU A 170 -1.38 -1.43 13.99
CA GLU A 170 -0.43 -0.41 14.45
C GLU A 170 0.24 -0.77 15.79
N VAL A 171 -0.54 -1.29 16.73
CA VAL A 171 -0.07 -1.47 18.13
C VAL A 171 0.53 -2.84 18.40
N THR A 172 0.15 -3.88 17.65
CA THR A 172 0.66 -5.24 17.89
C THR A 172 2.19 -5.31 17.78
N PRO A 173 2.86 -4.73 16.76
CA PRO A 173 4.32 -4.70 16.72
C PRO A 173 4.95 -4.00 17.93
N LYS A 174 4.32 -2.93 18.44
CA LYS A 174 4.78 -2.19 19.63
C LYS A 174 4.68 -3.06 20.87
N ILE A 175 3.57 -3.78 21.04
CA ILE A 175 3.37 -4.72 22.15
C ILE A 175 4.43 -5.82 22.13
N VAL A 176 4.73 -6.38 20.95
CA VAL A 176 5.78 -7.41 20.79
C VAL A 176 7.15 -6.85 21.20
N ASP A 177 7.50 -5.65 20.73
CA ASP A 177 8.77 -5.00 21.07
C ASP A 177 8.89 -4.71 22.57
N GLU A 178 7.86 -4.09 23.17
CA GLU A 178 7.81 -3.80 24.61
C GLU A 178 7.88 -5.08 25.45
N SER A 179 7.21 -6.16 25.01
CA SER A 179 7.27 -7.47 25.68
C SER A 179 8.68 -8.06 25.68
N MET A 180 9.39 -7.94 24.55
CA MET A 180 10.78 -8.38 24.45
C MET A 180 11.69 -7.55 25.38
N GLN A 181 11.52 -6.23 25.41
CA GLN A 181 12.28 -5.35 26.30
C GLN A 181 12.02 -5.68 27.78
N ALA A 182 10.77 -5.91 28.17
CA ALA A 182 10.41 -6.31 29.53
C ALA A 182 11.11 -7.60 29.96
N ASN A 183 11.17 -8.61 29.08
CA ASN A 183 11.89 -9.86 29.34
C ASN A 183 13.40 -9.63 29.51
N ILE A 184 14.01 -8.80 28.65
CA ILE A 184 15.43 -8.45 28.78
C ILE A 184 15.72 -7.79 30.13
N GLN A 185 14.87 -6.85 30.57
CA GLN A 185 15.02 -6.19 31.87
C GLN A 185 14.89 -7.18 33.03
N TYR A 186 13.91 -8.08 32.97
CA TYR A 186 13.72 -9.15 33.95
C TYR A 186 14.99 -10.00 34.12
N PHE A 187 15.65 -10.37 33.02
CA PHE A 187 16.90 -11.15 33.08
C PHE A 187 18.07 -10.33 33.61
N LYS A 188 18.23 -9.07 33.17
CA LYS A 188 19.30 -8.18 33.65
C LYS A 188 19.29 -8.02 35.17
N GLN A 189 18.11 -7.84 35.77
CA GLN A 189 17.94 -7.72 37.23
C GLN A 189 18.31 -8.99 37.99
N ARG A 190 18.23 -10.17 37.37
CA ARG A 190 18.59 -11.45 38.02
C ARG A 190 20.05 -11.84 37.82
N ILE A 191 20.67 -11.39 36.73
CA ILE A 191 22.08 -11.70 36.42
C ILE A 191 23.02 -10.73 37.16
N ASN A 192 22.61 -9.48 37.38
CA ASN A 192 23.31 -8.49 38.21
C ASN A 192 22.45 -8.10 39.43
N PRO A 193 22.34 -8.96 40.46
CA PRO A 193 21.64 -8.63 41.70
C PRO A 193 22.38 -7.59 42.55
#